data_AF-A0A011MEF3-F1
#
_entry.id   AF-A0A011MEF3-F1
#
_cell.length_a   1.000
_cell.length_b   1.000
_cell.length_c   1.000
_cell.angle_alpha   90.00
_cell.angle_beta   90.00
_cell.angle_gamma   90.00
#
_symmetry.space_group_name_H-M   'P 1'
#
loop_
_entity.id
_entity.type
_entity.pdbx_description
1 polymer ?
#
loop_
_entity_poly.entity_id
_entity_poly.type
_entity_poly.pdbx_seq_one_letter_code
_entity_poly.pdbx_strand_id
1 'polypeptide(L)'
;MLPFGRAWLRWLRLGLLVTVVAFLVGVMVGLLGRLPGAPGNLKELMWRGGNALNWLMFGLCVCWLGIGSGFMVRAVRRRPASVLLLPLLAVGVSVVSFAFLSLSVTPESLHDILGVPVWTQNGWQGTENLAPVVQQGIALYPKAADYIEMGARYIGLYAPIPILVSLAVVLLGDYVSYGRRAPNRLPLLAISIGLLWLCKLIVVDHAVTDNLVELMARRAPLGIPAMVWLYLALFLLALGAALAWGAMIRLLSPRLALCLGLLLLPLGCLVAAQGLEGHVEKYGHRFSALQFLLTGERTGDWSAAAGIASWAAVQIVFALLFAPGLKLAIPGWRPVEWRAGRAGQGKLGVPAA
;
A
#
# COMPACT_ATOMS: atom_id res chain seq x y z
N MET A 1 5.10 -36.61 -22.22
CA MET A 1 3.90 -35.94 -21.68
C MET A 1 4.33 -34.80 -20.76
N LEU A 2 3.96 -33.58 -21.13
CA LEU A 2 4.79 -32.38 -20.95
C LEU A 2 4.65 -31.70 -19.56
N PRO A 3 5.75 -31.16 -18.99
CA PRO A 3 5.75 -30.37 -17.75
C PRO A 3 4.85 -29.11 -17.79
N PHE A 4 4.43 -28.72 -18.99
CA PHE A 4 3.49 -27.62 -19.24
C PHE A 4 2.13 -27.80 -18.53
N GLY A 5 1.58 -29.01 -18.53
CA GLY A 5 0.26 -29.27 -17.92
C GLY A 5 0.21 -29.06 -16.41
N ARG A 6 1.29 -29.40 -15.69
CA ARG A 6 1.35 -29.22 -14.22
C ARG A 6 1.50 -27.76 -13.82
N ALA A 7 2.24 -26.96 -14.58
CA ALA A 7 2.38 -25.53 -14.32
C ALA A 7 1.06 -24.81 -14.58
N TRP A 8 0.42 -25.09 -15.73
CA TRP A 8 -0.88 -24.54 -16.08
C TRP A 8 -1.95 -24.83 -15.02
N LEU A 9 -2.07 -26.08 -14.58
CA LEU A 9 -3.04 -26.46 -13.56
C LEU A 9 -2.81 -25.76 -12.21
N ARG A 10 -1.54 -25.49 -11.84
CA ARG A 10 -1.21 -24.73 -10.63
C ARG A 10 -1.66 -23.27 -10.73
N TRP A 11 -1.43 -22.63 -11.87
CA TRP A 11 -1.88 -21.26 -12.11
C TRP A 11 -3.40 -21.16 -12.12
N LEU A 12 -4.08 -22.13 -12.73
CA LEU A 12 -5.54 -22.19 -12.75
C LEU A 12 -6.11 -22.35 -11.34
N ARG A 13 -5.54 -23.25 -10.51
CA ARG A 13 -5.94 -23.40 -9.10
C ARG A 13 -5.70 -22.15 -8.27
N LEU A 14 -4.56 -21.47 -8.48
CA LEU A 14 -4.26 -20.23 -7.77
C LEU A 14 -5.20 -19.10 -8.20
N GLY A 15 -5.45 -18.95 -9.50
CA GLY A 15 -6.37 -17.96 -10.03
C GLY A 15 -7.80 -18.19 -9.52
N LEU A 16 -8.27 -19.44 -9.50
CA LEU A 16 -9.57 -19.79 -8.94
C LEU A 16 -9.64 -19.46 -7.44
N LEU A 17 -8.61 -19.83 -6.66
CA LEU A 17 -8.56 -19.52 -5.23
C LEU A 17 -8.61 -18.02 -4.97
N VAL A 18 -7.81 -17.22 -5.70
CA VAL A 18 -7.83 -15.74 -5.57
C VAL A 18 -9.20 -15.19 -5.93
N THR A 19 -9.83 -15.70 -6.99
CA THR A 19 -11.17 -15.28 -7.43
C THR A 19 -12.22 -15.58 -6.37
N VAL A 20 -12.21 -16.78 -5.78
CA VAL A 20 -13.15 -17.17 -4.72
C VAL A 20 -12.94 -16.33 -3.46
N VAL A 21 -11.69 -16.17 -3.01
CA VAL A 21 -11.37 -15.35 -1.83
C VAL A 21 -11.78 -13.90 -2.06
N ALA A 22 -11.45 -13.32 -3.22
CA ALA A 22 -11.87 -11.98 -3.59
C ALA A 22 -13.40 -11.86 -3.53
N PHE A 23 -14.12 -12.77 -4.18
CA PHE A 23 -15.58 -12.75 -4.16
C PHE A 23 -16.14 -12.79 -2.73
N LEU A 24 -15.62 -13.66 -1.86
CA LEU A 24 -16.06 -13.76 -0.47
C LEU A 24 -15.75 -12.49 0.34
N VAL A 25 -14.59 -11.87 0.13
CA VAL A 25 -14.25 -10.58 0.76
C VAL A 25 -15.23 -9.49 0.31
N GLY A 26 -15.53 -9.42 -0.97
CA GLY A 26 -16.50 -8.46 -1.51
C GLY A 26 -17.91 -8.68 -0.97
N VAL A 27 -18.37 -9.93 -0.91
CA VAL A 27 -19.66 -10.31 -0.30
C VAL A 27 -19.69 -9.88 1.16
N MET A 28 -18.64 -10.18 1.93
CA MET A 28 -18.55 -9.81 3.34
C MET A 28 -18.72 -8.29 3.53
N VAL A 29 -17.99 -7.47 2.76
CA VAL A 29 -18.10 -6.01 2.83
C VAL A 29 -19.48 -5.52 2.38
N GLY A 30 -20.02 -6.09 1.31
CA GLY A 30 -21.36 -5.77 0.82
C GLY A 30 -22.47 -6.11 1.84
N LEU A 31 -22.31 -7.20 2.61
CA LEU A 31 -23.22 -7.58 3.69
C LEU A 31 -23.05 -6.68 4.92
N LEU A 32 -21.81 -6.36 5.31
CA LEU A 32 -21.52 -5.45 6.42
C LEU A 32 -22.15 -4.07 6.18
N GLY A 33 -22.11 -3.56 4.94
CA GLY A 33 -22.77 -2.31 4.56
C GLY A 33 -24.29 -2.33 4.71
N ARG A 34 -24.93 -3.51 4.79
CA ARG A 34 -26.38 -3.65 4.97
C ARG A 34 -26.80 -3.79 6.42
N LEU A 35 -25.87 -3.95 7.35
CA LEU A 35 -26.20 -4.13 8.77
C LEU A 35 -26.81 -2.84 9.35
N PRO A 36 -27.78 -2.96 10.27
CA PRO A 36 -28.26 -1.82 11.03
C PRO A 36 -27.09 -1.19 11.79
N GLY A 37 -26.95 0.13 11.72
CA GLY A 37 -25.83 0.86 12.31
C GLY A 37 -24.55 0.92 11.46
N ALA A 38 -24.50 0.31 10.27
CA ALA A 38 -23.34 0.47 9.39
C ALA A 38 -23.12 1.96 9.02
N PRO A 39 -21.85 2.44 8.97
CA PRO A 39 -21.52 3.80 8.57
C PRO A 39 -22.07 4.15 7.19
N GLY A 40 -22.46 5.41 6.97
CA GLY A 40 -23.02 5.89 5.70
C GLY A 40 -22.13 5.55 4.50
N ASN A 41 -20.83 5.83 4.61
CA ASN A 41 -19.86 5.55 3.56
C ASN A 41 -19.79 4.05 3.19
N LEU A 42 -20.05 3.13 4.15
CA LEU A 42 -20.08 1.70 3.87
C LEU A 42 -21.38 1.27 3.18
N LYS A 43 -22.51 1.90 3.53
CA LYS A 43 -23.81 1.69 2.89
C LYS A 43 -23.81 2.15 1.43
N GLU A 44 -23.17 3.28 1.18
CA GLU A 44 -23.10 3.93 -0.14
C GLU A 44 -21.91 3.45 -0.98
N LEU A 45 -21.03 2.62 -0.40
CA LEU A 45 -19.81 2.14 -1.05
C LEU A 45 -20.09 1.44 -2.39
N MET A 46 -21.14 0.61 -2.42
CA MET A 46 -21.52 -0.17 -3.61
C MET A 46 -22.96 0.10 -4.00
N TRP A 47 -23.24 0.18 -5.31
CA TRP A 47 -24.59 0.40 -5.83
C TRP A 47 -25.62 -0.54 -5.21
N ARG A 48 -26.52 0.00 -4.37
CA ARG A 48 -27.58 -0.76 -3.69
C ARG A 48 -27.05 -2.02 -2.96
N GLY A 49 -25.86 -1.92 -2.35
CA GLY A 49 -25.20 -3.04 -1.67
C GLY A 49 -24.48 -4.04 -2.60
N GLY A 50 -24.25 -3.65 -3.86
CA GLY A 50 -23.45 -4.35 -4.86
C GLY A 50 -24.14 -5.56 -5.50
N ASN A 51 -23.75 -5.83 -6.76
CA ASN A 51 -24.00 -7.11 -7.42
C ASN A 51 -22.75 -8.02 -7.35
N ALA A 52 -22.85 -9.24 -7.88
CA ALA A 52 -21.76 -10.21 -7.87
C ALA A 52 -20.46 -9.69 -8.53
N LEU A 53 -20.58 -8.90 -9.60
CA LEU A 53 -19.43 -8.28 -10.25
C LEU A 53 -18.79 -7.23 -9.35
N ASN A 54 -19.58 -6.36 -8.70
CA ASN A 54 -19.05 -5.36 -7.77
C ASN A 54 -18.30 -6.02 -6.60
N TRP A 55 -18.87 -7.09 -6.02
CA TRP A 55 -18.22 -7.85 -4.95
C TRP A 55 -16.92 -8.48 -5.42
N LEU A 56 -16.91 -9.12 -6.58
CA LEU A 56 -15.69 -9.70 -7.14
C LEU A 56 -14.62 -8.62 -7.36
N MET A 57 -14.97 -7.51 -8.02
CA MET A 57 -14.02 -6.45 -8.34
C MET A 57 -13.48 -5.76 -7.07
N PHE A 58 -14.34 -5.52 -6.06
CA PHE A 58 -13.90 -4.96 -4.78
C PHE A 58 -12.91 -5.89 -4.08
N GLY A 59 -13.26 -7.18 -3.99
CA GLY A 59 -12.38 -8.18 -3.41
C GLY A 59 -11.07 -8.34 -4.16
N LEU A 60 -11.09 -8.24 -5.49
CA LEU A 60 -9.88 -8.24 -6.31
C LEU A 60 -9.03 -7.01 -6.00
N CYS A 61 -9.63 -5.83 -5.84
CA CYS A 61 -8.93 -4.62 -5.40
C CYS A 61 -8.23 -4.85 -4.05
N VAL A 62 -8.93 -5.44 -3.07
CA VAL A 62 -8.36 -5.74 -1.74
C VAL A 62 -7.23 -6.77 -1.82
N CYS A 63 -7.40 -7.87 -2.54
CA CYS A 63 -6.34 -8.87 -2.74
C CYS A 63 -5.14 -8.29 -3.52
N TRP A 64 -5.39 -7.34 -4.43
CA TRP A 64 -4.38 -6.72 -5.26
C TRP A 64 -3.42 -5.81 -4.48
N LEU A 65 -3.85 -5.27 -3.32
CA LEU A 65 -2.95 -4.56 -2.38
C LEU A 65 -1.70 -5.39 -2.08
N GLY A 66 -1.90 -6.65 -1.68
CA GLY A 66 -0.81 -7.59 -1.45
C GLY A 66 -0.16 -8.08 -2.73
N ILE A 67 -0.95 -8.69 -3.63
CA ILE A 67 -0.43 -9.37 -4.83
C ILE A 67 0.33 -8.40 -5.74
N GLY A 68 -0.23 -7.22 -6.00
CA GLY A 68 0.38 -6.17 -6.83
C GLY A 68 1.68 -5.64 -6.23
N SER A 69 1.71 -5.39 -4.92
CA SER A 69 2.94 -5.02 -4.20
C SER A 69 4.00 -6.12 -4.31
N GLY A 70 3.61 -7.37 -4.10
CA GLY A 70 4.50 -8.53 -4.25
C GLY A 70 5.06 -8.70 -5.67
N PHE A 71 4.23 -8.46 -6.69
CA PHE A 71 4.65 -8.44 -8.09
C PHE A 71 5.71 -7.36 -8.33
N MET A 72 5.49 -6.14 -7.85
CA MET A 72 6.46 -5.05 -7.99
C MET A 72 7.78 -5.38 -7.29
N VAL A 73 7.74 -5.84 -6.04
CA VAL A 73 8.93 -6.27 -5.29
C VAL A 73 9.68 -7.35 -6.07
N ARG A 74 8.98 -8.35 -6.59
CA ARG A 74 9.57 -9.43 -7.41
C ARG A 74 10.27 -8.86 -8.64
N ALA A 75 9.64 -7.94 -9.37
CA ALA A 75 10.19 -7.35 -10.57
C ALA A 75 11.47 -6.53 -10.28
N VAL A 76 11.44 -5.69 -9.24
CA VAL A 76 12.57 -4.87 -8.80
C VAL A 76 13.75 -5.75 -8.35
N ARG A 77 13.49 -6.87 -7.67
CA ARG A 77 14.54 -7.76 -7.17
C ARG A 77 15.22 -8.63 -8.23
N ARG A 78 14.63 -8.79 -9.43
CA ARG A 78 15.17 -9.69 -10.47
C ARG A 78 16.50 -9.23 -11.04
N ARG A 79 16.67 -7.93 -11.27
CA ARG A 79 17.90 -7.33 -11.84
C ARG A 79 18.13 -5.96 -11.20
N PRO A 80 19.38 -5.56 -10.91
CA PRO A 80 19.67 -4.23 -10.36
C PRO A 80 19.08 -3.08 -11.20
N ALA A 81 19.17 -3.19 -12.54
CA ALA A 81 18.61 -2.20 -13.47
C ALA A 81 17.07 -2.11 -13.44
N SER A 82 16.36 -3.14 -12.93
CA SER A 82 14.89 -3.11 -12.82
C SER A 82 14.40 -2.02 -11.86
N VAL A 83 15.27 -1.47 -11.00
CA VAL A 83 14.94 -0.32 -10.16
C VAL A 83 14.52 0.90 -10.99
N LEU A 84 15.05 1.06 -12.21
CA LEU A 84 14.64 2.12 -13.14
C LEU A 84 13.19 1.94 -13.64
N LEU A 85 12.64 0.72 -13.57
CA LEU A 85 11.25 0.44 -13.93
C LEU A 85 10.29 0.70 -12.77
N LEU A 86 10.78 1.09 -11.59
CA LEU A 86 9.93 1.35 -10.41
C LEU A 86 8.78 2.33 -10.69
N PRO A 87 8.98 3.48 -11.39
CA PRO A 87 7.88 4.37 -11.73
C PRO A 87 6.79 3.69 -12.56
N LEU A 88 7.19 2.97 -13.61
CA LEU A 88 6.26 2.29 -14.52
C LEU A 88 5.53 1.15 -13.82
N LEU A 89 6.22 0.41 -12.95
CA LEU A 89 5.60 -0.65 -12.15
C LEU A 89 4.61 -0.09 -11.13
N ALA A 90 4.95 1.01 -10.45
CA ALA A 90 4.05 1.67 -9.51
C ALA A 90 2.78 2.15 -10.21
N VAL A 91 2.92 2.83 -11.36
CA VAL A 91 1.79 3.23 -12.20
C VAL A 91 0.97 2.02 -12.65
N GLY A 92 1.62 0.98 -13.19
CA GLY A 92 0.93 -0.20 -13.71
C GLY A 92 0.12 -0.94 -12.63
N VAL A 93 0.69 -1.13 -11.43
CA VAL A 93 -0.01 -1.77 -10.32
C VAL A 93 -1.18 -0.90 -9.84
N SER A 94 -0.99 0.42 -9.76
CA SER A 94 -2.06 1.37 -9.39
C SER A 94 -3.20 1.40 -10.41
N VAL A 95 -2.92 1.38 -11.72
CA VAL A 95 -3.93 1.37 -12.78
C VAL A 95 -4.80 0.11 -12.71
N VAL A 96 -4.20 -1.06 -12.49
CA VAL A 96 -4.96 -2.31 -12.30
C VAL A 96 -5.85 -2.20 -11.06
N SER A 97 -5.32 -1.67 -9.96
CA SER A 97 -6.10 -1.46 -8.74
C SER A 97 -7.26 -0.47 -8.95
N PHE A 98 -7.03 0.62 -9.68
CA PHE A 98 -8.04 1.61 -10.01
C PHE A 98 -9.15 1.00 -10.88
N ALA A 99 -8.82 0.16 -11.84
CA ALA A 99 -9.79 -0.54 -12.67
C ALA A 99 -10.69 -1.46 -11.81
N PHE A 100 -10.11 -2.21 -10.86
CA PHE A 100 -10.90 -2.99 -9.92
C PHE A 100 -11.79 -2.12 -9.03
N LEU A 101 -11.24 -1.03 -8.48
CA LEU A 101 -11.99 -0.15 -7.60
C LEU A 101 -13.16 0.52 -8.34
N SER A 102 -12.90 1.13 -9.50
CA SER A 102 -13.90 1.87 -10.29
C SER A 102 -15.05 1.00 -10.81
N LEU A 103 -14.83 -0.29 -11.02
CA LEU A 103 -15.88 -1.25 -11.37
C LEU A 103 -16.66 -1.75 -10.14
N SER A 104 -16.19 -1.45 -8.94
CA SER A 104 -16.72 -2.01 -7.69
C SER A 104 -17.52 -1.03 -6.84
N VAL A 105 -17.17 0.26 -6.87
CA VAL A 105 -17.77 1.29 -6.00
C VAL A 105 -18.60 2.30 -6.79
N THR A 106 -19.40 3.08 -6.07
CA THR A 106 -20.19 4.19 -6.64
C THR A 106 -19.30 5.37 -7.05
N PRO A 107 -19.74 6.25 -7.96
CA PRO A 107 -18.99 7.44 -8.36
C PRO A 107 -18.89 8.41 -7.19
N GLU A 108 -19.92 8.49 -6.34
CA GLU A 108 -19.88 9.27 -5.11
C GLU A 108 -18.74 8.79 -4.19
N SER A 109 -18.59 7.47 -4.01
CA SER A 109 -17.48 6.91 -3.23
C SER A 109 -16.10 7.17 -3.87
N LEU A 110 -16.00 7.16 -5.21
CA LEU A 110 -14.76 7.56 -5.88
C LEU A 110 -14.45 9.04 -5.64
N HIS A 111 -15.45 9.91 -5.72
CA HIS A 111 -15.28 11.34 -5.47
C HIS A 111 -14.95 11.62 -4.00
N ASP A 112 -15.47 10.84 -3.05
CA ASP A 112 -15.10 10.99 -1.64
C ASP A 112 -13.61 10.69 -1.41
N ILE A 113 -13.07 9.70 -2.12
CA ILE A 113 -11.67 9.28 -2.02
C ILE A 113 -10.74 10.20 -2.82
N LEU A 114 -11.13 10.56 -4.04
CA LEU A 114 -10.26 11.20 -5.03
C LEU A 114 -10.58 12.67 -5.28
N GLY A 115 -11.72 13.16 -4.80
CA GLY A 115 -12.31 14.43 -5.18
C GLY A 115 -13.02 14.36 -6.53
N VAL A 116 -13.90 15.32 -6.77
CA VAL A 116 -14.54 15.51 -8.09
C VAL A 116 -13.46 15.96 -9.09
N PRO A 117 -13.49 15.50 -10.35
CA PRO A 117 -12.60 16.02 -11.40
C PRO A 117 -12.87 17.50 -11.65
N VAL A 118 -11.82 18.30 -11.82
CA VAL A 118 -11.92 19.76 -11.98
C VAL A 118 -11.40 20.26 -13.32
N TRP A 119 -10.67 19.43 -14.09
CA TRP A 119 -10.15 19.86 -15.39
C TRP A 119 -11.24 20.24 -16.40
N THR A 120 -12.45 19.70 -16.26
CA THR A 120 -13.59 20.01 -17.12
C THR A 120 -14.56 21.03 -16.50
N GLN A 121 -14.32 21.47 -15.26
CA GLN A 121 -15.21 22.40 -14.57
C GLN A 121 -14.95 23.85 -15.00
N ASN A 122 -16.02 24.54 -15.39
CA ASN A 122 -15.96 25.96 -15.72
C ASN A 122 -15.50 26.78 -14.51
N GLY A 123 -14.45 27.59 -14.69
CA GLY A 123 -13.91 28.48 -13.64
C GLY A 123 -12.73 27.91 -12.85
N TRP A 124 -12.29 26.68 -13.13
CA TRP A 124 -11.04 26.17 -12.54
C TRP A 124 -9.81 26.75 -13.25
N GLN A 125 -9.22 27.78 -12.64
CA GLN A 125 -8.07 28.55 -13.17
C GLN A 125 -6.82 27.68 -13.45
N GLY A 126 -6.72 26.48 -12.87
CA GLY A 126 -5.57 25.62 -13.10
C GLY A 126 -5.48 25.07 -14.53
N THR A 127 -6.59 25.03 -15.28
CA THR A 127 -6.60 24.55 -16.68
C THR A 127 -5.88 25.51 -17.62
N GLU A 128 -5.92 26.81 -17.31
CA GLU A 128 -5.25 27.85 -18.08
C GLU A 128 -3.73 27.71 -18.05
N ASN A 129 -3.19 27.10 -16.97
CA ASN A 129 -1.77 26.82 -16.82
C ASN A 129 -1.30 25.53 -17.53
N LEU A 130 -2.23 24.72 -18.05
CA LEU A 130 -1.89 23.51 -18.80
C LEU A 130 -1.40 23.87 -20.21
N ALA A 131 -0.56 23.02 -20.79
CA ALA A 131 -0.10 23.21 -22.17
C ALA A 131 -1.30 23.24 -23.15
N PRO A 132 -1.29 24.06 -24.22
CA PRO A 132 -2.41 24.20 -25.15
C PRO A 132 -2.92 22.88 -25.74
N VAL A 133 -2.01 21.92 -25.99
CA VAL A 133 -2.37 20.58 -26.48
C VAL A 133 -3.20 19.79 -25.45
N VAL A 134 -2.93 19.98 -24.16
CA VAL A 134 -3.68 19.33 -23.08
C VAL A 134 -5.05 19.99 -22.95
N GLN A 135 -5.13 21.32 -23.01
CA GLN A 135 -6.40 22.05 -23.01
C GLN A 135 -7.29 21.62 -24.18
N GLN A 136 -6.73 21.53 -25.39
CA GLN A 136 -7.45 21.04 -26.56
C GLN A 136 -7.91 19.59 -26.38
N GLY A 137 -7.06 18.72 -25.82
CA GLY A 137 -7.41 17.34 -25.52
C GLY A 137 -8.57 17.21 -24.52
N ILE A 138 -8.56 18.03 -23.46
CA ILE A 138 -9.65 18.12 -22.47
C ILE A 138 -10.95 18.57 -23.16
N ALA A 139 -10.89 19.59 -24.01
CA ALA A 139 -12.06 20.10 -24.73
C ALA A 139 -12.65 19.07 -25.71
N LEU A 140 -11.81 18.28 -26.38
CA LEU A 140 -12.24 17.24 -27.32
C LEU A 140 -12.80 16.00 -26.61
N TYR A 141 -12.25 15.64 -25.45
CA TYR A 141 -12.59 14.40 -24.74
C TYR A 141 -12.78 14.63 -23.23
N PRO A 142 -13.80 15.41 -22.81
CA PRO A 142 -13.96 15.82 -21.41
C PRO A 142 -14.11 14.63 -20.45
N LYS A 143 -14.91 13.62 -20.83
CA LYS A 143 -15.07 12.40 -20.01
C LYS A 143 -13.76 11.64 -19.84
N ALA A 144 -12.94 11.57 -20.88
CA ALA A 144 -11.64 10.90 -20.78
C ALA A 144 -10.69 11.69 -19.88
N ALA A 145 -10.70 13.03 -19.97
CA ALA A 145 -9.93 13.89 -19.09
C ALA A 145 -10.30 13.69 -17.61
N ASP A 146 -11.59 13.63 -17.29
CA ASP A 146 -12.08 13.35 -15.93
C ASP A 146 -11.56 12.01 -15.41
N TYR A 147 -11.65 10.95 -16.22
CA TYR A 147 -11.14 9.63 -15.85
C TYR A 147 -9.62 9.59 -15.69
N ILE A 148 -8.87 10.32 -16.53
CA ILE A 148 -7.41 10.44 -16.43
C ILE A 148 -7.03 11.19 -15.15
N GLU A 149 -7.73 12.28 -14.83
CA GLU A 149 -7.51 13.05 -13.61
C GLU A 149 -7.74 12.20 -12.36
N MET A 150 -8.90 11.54 -12.27
CA MET A 150 -9.20 10.63 -11.16
C MET A 150 -8.19 9.48 -11.07
N GLY A 151 -7.81 8.90 -12.22
CA GLY A 151 -6.80 7.84 -12.28
C GLY A 151 -5.44 8.32 -11.78
N ALA A 152 -5.00 9.52 -12.15
CA ALA A 152 -3.75 10.11 -11.69
C ALA A 152 -3.75 10.36 -10.17
N ARG A 153 -4.86 10.88 -9.62
CA ARG A 153 -5.04 11.05 -8.16
C ARG A 153 -5.00 9.70 -7.44
N TYR A 154 -5.68 8.70 -7.99
CA TYR A 154 -5.65 7.35 -7.43
C TYR A 154 -4.25 6.75 -7.47
N ILE A 155 -3.49 6.95 -8.55
CA ILE A 155 -2.09 6.51 -8.63
C ILE A 155 -1.27 7.17 -7.52
N GLY A 156 -1.41 8.48 -7.32
CA GLY A 156 -0.73 9.20 -6.24
C GLY A 156 -1.10 8.66 -4.84
N LEU A 157 -2.36 8.28 -4.64
CA LEU A 157 -2.84 7.73 -3.36
C LEU A 157 -2.35 6.29 -3.12
N TYR A 158 -2.39 5.45 -4.16
CA TYR A 158 -2.11 4.02 -4.05
C TYR A 158 -0.61 3.69 -4.14
N ALA A 159 0.13 4.32 -5.04
CA ALA A 159 1.53 3.99 -5.35
C ALA A 159 2.49 3.98 -4.14
N PRO A 160 2.33 4.81 -3.09
CA PRO A 160 3.16 4.74 -1.89
C PRO A 160 3.19 3.34 -1.25
N ILE A 161 2.07 2.60 -1.28
CA ILE A 161 1.94 1.27 -0.70
C ILE A 161 2.94 0.28 -1.30
N PRO A 162 2.90 -0.06 -2.60
CA PRO A 162 3.85 -0.99 -3.19
C PRO A 162 5.30 -0.47 -3.13
N ILE A 163 5.53 0.85 -3.21
CA ILE A 163 6.88 1.44 -3.11
C ILE A 163 7.49 1.14 -1.75
N LEU A 164 6.77 1.43 -0.66
CA LEU A 164 7.25 1.23 0.70
C LEU A 164 7.38 -0.26 1.06
N VAL A 165 6.48 -1.11 0.55
CA VAL A 165 6.64 -2.58 0.66
C VAL A 165 7.88 -3.08 -0.07
N SER A 166 8.17 -2.55 -1.25
CA SER A 166 9.40 -2.87 -1.99
C SER A 166 10.65 -2.49 -1.21
N LEU A 167 10.67 -1.28 -0.62
CA LEU A 167 11.77 -0.85 0.25
C LEU A 167 11.92 -1.76 1.47
N ALA A 168 10.84 -2.02 2.20
CA ALA A 168 10.87 -2.85 3.41
C ALA A 168 11.41 -4.27 3.13
N VAL A 169 10.94 -4.92 2.07
CA VAL A 169 11.37 -6.27 1.71
C VAL A 169 12.82 -6.30 1.22
N VAL A 170 13.25 -5.30 0.44
CA VAL A 170 14.64 -5.23 -0.04
C VAL A 170 15.60 -5.01 1.12
N LEU A 171 15.30 -4.08 2.03
CA LEU A 171 16.11 -3.82 3.22
C LEU A 171 16.22 -5.05 4.13
N LEU A 172 15.11 -5.76 4.34
CA LEU A 172 15.11 -6.99 5.12
C LEU A 172 15.94 -8.10 4.46
N GLY A 173 15.94 -8.16 3.13
CA GLY A 173 16.74 -9.12 2.37
C GLY A 173 18.22 -8.89 2.44
N ASP A 174 18.62 -7.63 2.51
CA ASP A 174 20.02 -7.27 2.69
C ASP A 174 20.50 -7.65 4.10
N TYR A 175 19.67 -7.43 5.12
CA TYR A 175 19.97 -7.87 6.49
C TYR A 175 20.22 -9.39 6.58
N VAL A 176 19.34 -10.20 5.98
CA VAL A 176 19.48 -11.67 6.03
C VAL A 176 20.63 -12.17 5.13
N SER A 177 21.00 -11.43 4.08
CA SER A 177 22.05 -11.83 3.13
C SER A 177 23.47 -11.40 3.52
N TYR A 178 23.68 -10.94 4.76
CA TYR A 178 24.97 -10.43 5.24
C TYR A 178 26.10 -11.42 4.95
N GLY A 179 26.98 -11.06 4.00
CA GLY A 179 28.05 -11.91 3.47
C GLY A 179 28.19 -11.88 1.94
N ARG A 180 27.14 -11.49 1.20
CA ARG A 180 27.23 -11.13 -0.22
C ARG A 180 27.29 -9.60 -0.34
N ARG A 181 28.19 -9.04 -1.16
CA ARG A 181 28.29 -7.58 -1.41
C ARG A 181 26.89 -7.00 -1.59
N ALA A 182 26.47 -6.14 -0.66
CA ALA A 182 25.18 -5.46 -0.75
C ALA A 182 25.19 -4.63 -2.05
N PRO A 183 24.27 -4.87 -3.00
CA PRO A 183 24.22 -4.09 -4.21
C PRO A 183 23.89 -2.63 -3.87
N ASN A 184 24.38 -1.68 -4.66
CA ASN A 184 24.12 -0.25 -4.45
C ASN A 184 22.60 0.03 -4.41
N ARG A 185 22.08 0.42 -3.23
CA ARG A 185 20.65 0.71 -3.00
C ARG A 185 20.29 2.18 -3.17
N LEU A 186 21.27 3.05 -3.39
CA LEU A 186 21.04 4.48 -3.60
C LEU A 186 20.02 4.75 -4.74
N PRO A 187 20.05 4.04 -5.88
CA PRO A 187 19.04 4.26 -6.93
C PRO A 187 17.62 3.92 -6.48
N LEU A 188 17.45 2.85 -5.70
CA LEU A 188 16.12 2.43 -5.22
C LEU A 188 15.57 3.47 -4.24
N LEU A 189 16.41 3.92 -3.30
CA LEU A 189 16.02 4.94 -2.33
C LEU A 189 15.71 6.28 -3.03
N ALA A 190 16.59 6.74 -3.92
CA ALA A 190 16.43 8.01 -4.62
C ALA A 190 15.15 8.04 -5.48
N ILE A 191 14.91 6.99 -6.27
CA ILE A 191 13.68 6.92 -7.09
C ILE A 191 12.45 6.79 -6.21
N SER A 192 12.50 6.01 -5.13
CA SER A 192 11.35 5.88 -4.21
C SER A 192 11.02 7.22 -3.55
N ILE A 193 12.03 7.98 -3.09
CA ILE A 193 11.83 9.33 -2.53
C ILE A 193 11.22 10.26 -3.56
N GLY A 194 11.76 10.29 -4.79
CA GLY A 194 11.22 11.13 -5.88
C GLY A 194 9.76 10.78 -6.22
N LEU A 195 9.42 9.49 -6.25
CA LEU A 195 8.05 9.03 -6.50
C LEU A 195 7.11 9.35 -5.34
N LEU A 196 7.53 9.15 -4.09
CA LEU A 196 6.71 9.50 -2.91
C LEU A 196 6.46 11.00 -2.82
N TRP A 197 7.45 11.81 -3.21
CA TRP A 197 7.28 13.26 -3.33
C TRP A 197 6.28 13.61 -4.43
N LEU A 198 6.36 13.00 -5.62
CA LEU A 198 5.37 13.20 -6.68
C LEU A 198 3.95 12.78 -6.24
N CYS A 199 3.83 11.66 -5.52
CA CYS A 199 2.55 11.23 -4.94
C CYS A 199 1.99 12.27 -3.96
N LYS A 200 2.85 12.88 -3.15
CA LYS A 200 2.47 13.97 -2.23
C LYS A 200 2.03 15.22 -3.00
N LEU A 201 2.71 15.59 -4.07
CA LEU A 201 2.28 16.71 -4.93
C LEU A 201 0.85 16.50 -5.44
N ILE A 202 0.56 15.29 -5.93
CA ILE A 202 -0.74 14.97 -6.53
C ILE A 202 -1.86 14.93 -5.47
N VAL A 203 -1.62 14.24 -4.35
CA VAL A 203 -2.68 13.93 -3.37
C VAL A 203 -2.86 15.02 -2.32
N VAL A 204 -1.84 15.84 -2.08
CA VAL A 204 -1.84 16.86 -1.01
C VAL A 204 -1.78 18.26 -1.58
N ASP A 205 -0.76 18.57 -2.40
CA ASP A 205 -0.56 19.96 -2.85
C ASP A 205 -1.56 20.37 -3.94
N HIS A 206 -1.96 19.42 -4.78
CA HIS A 206 -3.01 19.57 -5.79
C HIS A 206 -4.27 18.80 -5.41
N ALA A 207 -4.49 18.59 -4.11
CA ALA A 207 -5.70 17.96 -3.61
C ALA A 207 -6.93 18.80 -3.99
N VAL A 208 -7.98 18.11 -4.41
CA VAL A 208 -9.29 18.70 -4.74
C VAL A 208 -10.39 18.16 -3.82
N THR A 209 -10.03 17.21 -2.94
CA THR A 209 -10.88 16.72 -1.86
C THR A 209 -10.38 17.28 -0.54
N ASP A 210 -11.30 17.81 0.25
CA ASP A 210 -11.07 18.21 1.63
C ASP A 210 -10.99 16.99 2.54
N ASN A 211 -11.73 15.91 2.25
CA ASN A 211 -11.85 14.73 3.11
C ASN A 211 -10.50 14.08 3.52
N LEU A 212 -9.48 14.09 2.67
CA LEU A 212 -8.16 13.56 3.03
C LEU A 212 -7.29 14.60 3.72
N VAL A 213 -7.22 15.82 3.17
CA VAL A 213 -6.34 16.88 3.68
C VAL A 213 -6.82 17.41 5.04
N GLU A 214 -8.12 17.40 5.31
CA GLU A 214 -8.69 17.74 6.62
C GLU A 214 -8.25 16.79 7.73
N LEU A 215 -7.95 15.53 7.39
CA LEU A 215 -7.48 14.53 8.35
C LEU A 215 -5.98 14.61 8.60
N MET A 216 -5.24 15.34 7.75
CA MET A 216 -3.80 15.51 7.89
C MET A 216 -3.48 16.62 8.88
N ALA A 217 -2.44 16.40 9.69
CA ALA A 217 -2.02 17.42 10.66
C ALA A 217 -1.63 18.73 9.95
N ARG A 218 -2.26 19.84 10.35
CA ARG A 218 -1.93 21.17 9.82
C ARG A 218 -0.59 21.69 10.34
N ARG A 219 -0.26 21.33 11.58
CA ARG A 219 1.03 21.64 12.18
C ARG A 219 2.03 20.57 11.75
N ALA A 220 3.26 20.98 11.51
CA ALA A 220 4.38 20.09 11.22
C ALA A 220 5.20 19.90 12.52
N PRO A 221 4.99 18.82 13.29
CA PRO A 221 5.86 18.51 14.43
C PRO A 221 7.31 18.44 13.93
N LEU A 222 8.22 19.14 14.61
CA LEU A 222 9.63 19.21 14.25
C LEU A 222 9.90 19.78 12.83
N GLY A 223 8.94 20.50 12.24
CA GLY A 223 9.04 21.00 10.87
C GLY A 223 8.88 19.92 9.79
N ILE A 224 8.49 18.70 10.16
CA ILE A 224 8.28 17.59 9.23
C ILE A 224 6.83 17.59 8.74
N PRO A 225 6.58 17.64 7.41
CA PRO A 225 5.23 17.63 6.86
C PRO A 225 4.44 16.38 7.24
N ALA A 226 3.14 16.53 7.51
CA ALA A 226 2.23 15.44 7.89
C ALA A 226 2.33 14.19 6.99
N MET A 227 2.42 14.37 5.67
CA MET A 227 2.52 13.26 4.72
C MET A 227 3.77 12.39 4.94
N VAL A 228 4.87 12.98 5.40
CA VAL A 228 6.12 12.23 5.68
C VAL A 228 5.91 11.30 6.86
N TRP A 229 5.21 11.76 7.91
CA TRP A 229 4.81 10.90 9.03
C TRP A 229 3.88 9.78 8.58
N LEU A 230 2.92 10.05 7.70
CA LEU A 230 2.02 9.03 7.16
C LEU A 230 2.76 7.98 6.31
N TYR A 231 3.70 8.40 5.46
CA TYR A 231 4.58 7.48 4.73
C TYR A 231 5.46 6.66 5.66
N LEU A 232 5.96 7.25 6.75
CA LEU A 232 6.71 6.51 7.76
C LEU A 232 5.83 5.47 8.46
N ALA A 233 4.59 5.82 8.84
CA ALA A 233 3.64 4.87 9.42
C ALA A 233 3.37 3.69 8.47
N LEU A 234 3.13 3.98 7.19
CA LEU A 234 2.91 2.96 6.16
C LEU A 234 4.16 2.10 5.93
N PHE A 235 5.35 2.69 5.99
CA PHE A 235 6.61 1.94 5.94
C PHE A 235 6.78 1.00 7.13
N LEU A 236 6.42 1.42 8.35
CA LEU A 236 6.47 0.57 9.54
C LEU A 236 5.47 -0.60 9.46
N LEU A 237 4.27 -0.38 8.91
CA LEU A 237 3.32 -1.46 8.60
C LEU A 237 3.92 -2.46 7.59
N ALA A 238 4.51 -1.95 6.50
CA ALA A 238 5.18 -2.76 5.50
C ALA A 238 6.36 -3.57 6.06
N LEU A 239 7.17 -2.96 6.93
CA LEU A 239 8.27 -3.62 7.62
C LEU A 239 7.77 -4.71 8.57
N GLY A 240 6.72 -4.43 9.35
CA GLY A 240 6.08 -5.42 10.22
C GLY A 240 5.58 -6.64 9.44
N ALA A 241 4.91 -6.42 8.30
CA ALA A 241 4.46 -7.50 7.43
C ALA A 241 5.63 -8.32 6.85
N ALA A 242 6.70 -7.65 6.41
CA ALA A 242 7.90 -8.31 5.90
C ALA A 242 8.62 -9.14 6.98
N LEU A 243 8.73 -8.63 8.21
CA LEU A 243 9.30 -9.35 9.36
C LEU A 243 8.47 -10.60 9.72
N ALA A 244 7.15 -10.44 9.84
CA ALA A 244 6.24 -11.55 10.14
C ALA A 244 6.34 -12.66 9.07
N TRP A 245 6.32 -12.26 7.79
CA TRP A 245 6.51 -13.21 6.69
C TRP A 245 7.90 -13.87 6.75
N GLY A 246 8.96 -13.08 6.96
CA GLY A 246 10.33 -13.57 7.08
C GLY A 246 10.49 -14.62 8.18
N ALA A 247 9.85 -14.42 9.34
CA ALA A 247 9.81 -15.42 10.42
C ALA A 247 9.06 -16.69 10.03
N MET A 248 7.89 -16.58 9.38
CA MET A 248 7.11 -17.74 8.93
C MET A 248 7.89 -18.64 7.97
N ILE A 249 8.69 -18.06 7.07
CA ILE A 249 9.56 -18.81 6.16
C ILE A 249 10.97 -19.05 6.71
N ARG A 250 11.16 -18.89 8.02
CA ARG A 250 12.40 -19.20 8.78
C ARG A 250 13.64 -18.46 8.31
N LEU A 251 13.47 -17.25 7.77
CA LEU A 251 14.57 -16.35 7.40
C LEU A 251 15.05 -15.50 8.56
N LEU A 252 14.16 -15.28 9.52
CA LEU A 252 14.41 -14.53 10.73
C LEU A 252 14.03 -15.41 11.92
N SER A 253 14.72 -15.21 13.03
CA SER A 253 14.29 -15.80 14.29
C SER A 253 12.87 -15.33 14.61
N PRO A 254 11.92 -16.23 14.92
CA PRO A 254 10.57 -15.83 15.29
C PRO A 254 10.55 -14.96 16.56
N ARG A 255 11.54 -15.14 17.46
CA ARG A 255 11.71 -14.28 18.64
C ARG A 255 12.09 -12.86 18.23
N LEU A 256 13.04 -12.71 17.32
CA LEU A 256 13.46 -11.40 16.82
C LEU A 256 12.30 -10.69 16.10
N ALA A 257 11.59 -11.40 15.23
CA ALA A 257 10.43 -10.83 14.53
C ALA A 257 9.31 -10.45 15.50
N LEU A 258 9.07 -11.23 16.56
CA LEU A 258 8.12 -10.90 17.60
C LEU A 258 8.56 -9.64 18.38
N CYS A 259 9.80 -9.57 18.84
CA CYS A 259 10.32 -8.40 19.55
C CYS A 259 10.24 -7.13 18.71
N LEU A 260 10.68 -7.19 17.45
CA LEU A 260 10.58 -6.06 16.53
C LEU A 260 9.13 -5.72 16.22
N GLY A 261 8.26 -6.70 16.00
CA GLY A 261 6.83 -6.49 15.77
C GLY A 261 6.16 -5.77 16.95
N LEU A 262 6.44 -6.20 18.18
CA LEU A 262 5.95 -5.58 19.41
C LEU A 262 6.46 -4.13 19.59
N LEU A 263 7.67 -3.83 19.13
CA LEU A 263 8.22 -2.47 19.13
C LEU A 263 7.57 -1.59 18.04
N LEU A 264 7.38 -2.15 16.85
CA LEU A 264 6.79 -1.44 15.70
C LEU A 264 5.32 -1.07 15.94
N LEU A 265 4.62 -1.80 16.80
CA LEU A 265 3.21 -1.55 17.11
C LEU A 265 2.97 -0.15 17.73
N PRO A 266 3.48 0.17 18.94
CA PRO A 266 3.30 1.50 19.53
C PRO A 266 3.99 2.58 18.71
N LEU A 267 5.16 2.28 18.12
CA LEU A 267 5.87 3.25 17.28
C LEU A 267 5.06 3.66 16.04
N GLY A 268 4.47 2.68 15.35
CA GLY A 268 3.61 2.94 14.18
C GLY A 268 2.39 3.77 14.55
N CYS A 269 1.75 3.49 15.69
CA CYS A 269 0.61 4.25 16.18
C CYS A 269 0.99 5.71 16.49
N LEU A 270 2.12 5.92 17.17
CA LEU A 270 2.62 7.27 17.50
C LEU A 270 2.98 8.05 16.23
N VAL A 271 3.67 7.43 15.29
CA VAL A 271 4.04 8.03 14.00
C VAL A 271 2.80 8.40 13.19
N ALA A 272 1.79 7.53 13.13
CA ALA A 272 0.52 7.83 12.47
C ALA A 272 -0.19 9.02 13.13
N ALA A 273 -0.21 9.07 14.46
CA ALA A 273 -0.78 10.19 15.21
C ALA A 273 -0.08 11.53 14.93
N GLN A 274 1.23 11.55 14.60
CA GLN A 274 1.92 12.79 14.19
C GLN A 274 1.53 13.27 12.79
N GLY A 275 1.11 12.35 11.91
CA GLY A 275 0.68 12.70 10.56
C GLY A 275 -0.80 13.07 10.45
N LEU A 276 -1.59 12.81 11.48
CA LEU A 276 -3.04 13.00 11.49
C LEU A 276 -3.44 14.14 12.42
N GLU A 277 -4.52 14.85 12.07
CA GLU A 277 -5.00 15.97 12.85
C GLU A 277 -5.55 15.51 14.21
N GLY A 278 -5.08 16.17 15.27
CA GLY A 278 -5.46 15.82 16.64
C GLY A 278 -6.91 16.20 16.94
N HIS A 279 -7.42 17.23 16.26
CA HIS A 279 -8.77 17.75 16.43
C HIS A 279 -9.35 18.20 15.09
N VAL A 280 -10.28 17.42 14.56
CA VAL A 280 -11.09 17.74 13.39
C VAL A 280 -12.44 18.22 13.87
N GLU A 281 -12.87 19.39 13.40
CA GLU A 281 -14.22 19.93 13.65
C GLU A 281 -15.06 19.77 12.39
N LYS A 282 -16.08 18.90 12.43
CA LYS A 282 -17.00 18.67 11.30
C LYS A 282 -18.40 18.39 11.81
N TYR A 283 -19.40 19.07 11.24
CA TYR A 283 -20.82 18.91 11.61
C TYR A 283 -21.12 19.13 13.11
N GLY A 284 -20.42 20.06 13.77
CA GLY A 284 -20.60 20.35 15.20
C GLY A 284 -19.96 19.33 16.16
N HIS A 285 -19.21 18.36 15.64
CA HIS A 285 -18.45 17.40 16.43
C HIS A 285 -16.95 17.68 16.35
N ARG A 286 -16.24 17.43 17.45
CA ARG A 286 -14.78 17.49 17.55
C ARG A 286 -14.23 16.11 17.86
N PHE A 287 -13.36 15.59 17.00
CA PHE A 287 -12.79 14.25 17.12
C PHE A 287 -11.35 14.18 16.61
N SER A 288 -10.58 13.16 16.98
CA SER A 288 -9.25 12.92 16.39
C SER A 288 -9.38 12.22 15.03
N ALA A 289 -8.58 12.65 14.05
CA ALA A 289 -8.55 11.99 12.74
C ALA A 289 -8.14 10.51 12.84
N LEU A 290 -7.20 10.16 13.73
CA LEU A 290 -6.80 8.76 13.96
C LEU A 290 -7.95 7.91 14.50
N GLN A 291 -8.70 8.44 15.48
CA GLN A 291 -9.88 7.76 16.02
C GLN A 291 -10.92 7.57 14.91
N PHE A 292 -11.24 8.64 14.19
CA PHE A 292 -12.21 8.58 13.10
C PHE A 292 -11.86 7.52 12.06
N LEU A 293 -10.59 7.40 11.66
CA LEU A 293 -10.14 6.39 10.69
C LEU A 293 -10.19 4.97 11.24
N LEU A 294 -9.89 4.76 12.52
CA LEU A 294 -9.83 3.43 13.12
C LEU A 294 -11.19 2.87 13.51
N THR A 295 -12.17 3.74 13.77
CA THR A 295 -13.40 3.36 14.47
C THR A 295 -14.66 3.82 13.77
N GLY A 296 -14.55 4.84 12.92
CA GLY A 296 -15.70 5.47 12.26
C GLY A 296 -16.53 6.38 13.18
N GLU A 297 -16.19 6.50 14.46
CA GLU A 297 -16.93 7.32 15.43
C GLU A 297 -16.42 8.77 15.43
N ARG A 298 -17.37 9.71 15.50
CA ARG A 298 -17.10 11.16 15.62
C ARG A 298 -17.32 11.69 17.04
N THR A 299 -17.60 10.80 17.98
CA THR A 299 -18.03 11.12 19.35
C THR A 299 -17.36 10.18 20.34
N GLY A 300 -16.85 10.72 21.44
CA GLY A 300 -16.32 9.95 22.57
C GLY A 300 -14.80 10.06 22.71
N ASP A 301 -14.34 10.08 23.96
CA ASP A 301 -12.92 10.10 24.30
C ASP A 301 -12.38 8.66 24.32
N TRP A 302 -11.40 8.40 23.46
CA TRP A 302 -10.76 7.08 23.39
C TRP A 302 -9.62 6.97 24.39
N SER A 303 -9.58 5.86 25.14
CA SER A 303 -8.40 5.52 25.93
C SER A 303 -7.21 5.22 25.02
N ALA A 304 -5.99 5.51 25.48
CA ALA A 304 -4.77 5.17 24.75
C ALA A 304 -4.67 3.66 24.42
N ALA A 305 -5.19 2.80 25.31
CA ALA A 305 -5.23 1.36 25.10
C ALA A 305 -6.11 0.96 23.91
N ALA A 306 -7.28 1.59 23.76
CA ALA A 306 -8.17 1.34 22.63
C ALA A 306 -7.51 1.76 21.30
N GLY A 307 -6.83 2.91 21.28
CA GLY A 307 -6.07 3.36 20.10
C GLY A 307 -4.98 2.38 19.68
N ILE A 308 -4.18 1.90 20.64
CA ILE A 308 -3.13 0.90 20.39
C ILE A 308 -3.74 -0.43 19.91
N ALA A 309 -4.85 -0.88 20.51
CA ALA A 309 -5.52 -2.12 20.11
C ALA A 309 -6.06 -2.05 18.67
N SER A 310 -6.68 -0.93 18.28
CA SER A 310 -7.15 -0.72 16.91
C SER A 310 -5.99 -0.64 15.91
N TRP A 311 -4.88 0.01 16.28
CA TRP A 311 -3.67 0.00 15.45
C TRP A 311 -3.08 -1.41 15.31
N ALA A 312 -3.14 -2.23 16.36
CA ALA A 312 -2.73 -3.64 16.27
C ALA A 312 -3.59 -4.42 15.28
N ALA A 313 -4.90 -4.19 15.27
CA ALA A 313 -5.79 -4.77 14.28
C ALA A 313 -5.39 -4.34 12.85
N VAL A 314 -5.10 -3.05 12.63
CA VAL A 314 -4.58 -2.56 11.33
C VAL A 314 -3.31 -3.29 10.93
N GLN A 315 -2.34 -3.44 11.84
CA GLN A 315 -1.09 -4.11 11.54
C GLN A 315 -1.28 -5.60 11.20
N ILE A 316 -2.16 -6.30 11.92
CA ILE A 316 -2.50 -7.71 11.64
C ILE A 316 -3.18 -7.83 10.27
N VAL A 317 -4.20 -7.01 9.99
CA VAL A 317 -4.91 -7.01 8.71
C VAL A 317 -3.95 -6.69 7.56
N PHE A 318 -3.08 -5.68 7.73
CA PHE A 318 -2.05 -5.35 6.76
C PHE A 318 -1.11 -6.54 6.51
N ALA A 319 -0.61 -7.20 7.55
CA ALA A 319 0.26 -8.37 7.39
C ALA A 319 -0.45 -9.53 6.64
N LEU A 320 -1.72 -9.79 6.95
CA LEU A 320 -2.52 -10.84 6.30
C LEU A 320 -2.81 -10.52 4.82
N LEU A 321 -3.21 -9.28 4.51
CA LEU A 321 -3.49 -8.85 3.14
C LEU A 321 -2.24 -8.91 2.25
N PHE A 322 -1.07 -8.62 2.79
CA PHE A 322 0.17 -8.57 2.03
C PHE A 322 0.90 -9.92 1.96
N ALA A 323 0.57 -10.89 2.83
CA ALA A 323 1.21 -12.21 2.84
C ALA A 323 1.24 -12.94 1.49
N PRO A 324 0.16 -12.97 0.67
CA PRO A 324 0.22 -13.58 -0.66
C PRO A 324 1.24 -12.91 -1.59
N GLY A 325 1.32 -11.58 -1.54
CA GLY A 325 2.32 -10.80 -2.29
C GLY A 325 3.74 -11.07 -1.84
N LEU A 326 3.96 -11.07 -0.52
CA LEU A 326 5.26 -11.36 0.08
C LEU A 326 5.74 -12.77 -0.27
N LYS A 327 4.83 -13.76 -0.32
CA LYS A 327 5.11 -15.11 -0.83
C LYS A 327 5.60 -15.11 -2.28
N LEU A 328 5.00 -14.30 -3.15
CA LEU A 328 5.41 -14.15 -4.56
C LEU A 328 6.76 -13.43 -4.70
N ALA A 329 7.03 -12.47 -3.82
CA ALA A 329 8.21 -11.61 -3.82
C ALA A 329 9.46 -12.28 -3.25
N ILE A 330 9.29 -13.18 -2.27
CA ILE A 330 10.36 -13.86 -1.54
C ILE A 330 10.33 -15.39 -1.80
N PRO A 331 10.29 -15.89 -3.06
CA PRO A 331 10.36 -17.31 -3.29
C PRO A 331 11.81 -17.76 -3.12
N GLY A 332 12.08 -18.50 -2.04
CA GLY A 332 13.33 -19.22 -1.89
C GLY A 332 14.53 -18.37 -1.51
N TRP A 333 14.40 -17.41 -0.59
CA TRP A 333 15.53 -17.20 0.31
C TRP A 333 15.72 -18.55 1.01
N ARG A 334 16.70 -19.32 0.56
CA ARG A 334 17.18 -20.43 1.38
C ARG A 334 17.98 -19.75 2.48
N PRO A 335 17.80 -20.11 3.76
CA PRO A 335 18.83 -19.84 4.74
C PRO A 335 20.15 -20.21 4.08
N VAL A 336 21.13 -19.32 4.09
CA VAL A 336 22.50 -19.77 3.87
C VAL A 336 22.63 -20.84 4.94
N GLU A 337 22.61 -22.12 4.55
CA GLU A 337 23.13 -23.17 5.40
C GLU A 337 24.48 -22.60 5.76
N TRP A 338 24.61 -22.14 7.00
CA TRP A 338 25.88 -21.87 7.59
C TRP A 338 26.53 -23.24 7.45
N ARG A 339 27.27 -23.43 6.36
CA ARG A 339 28.35 -24.39 6.32
C ARG A 339 29.19 -23.87 7.46
N ALA A 340 28.87 -24.34 8.67
CA ALA A 340 29.83 -24.53 9.71
C ALA A 340 30.94 -25.20 8.94
N GLY A 341 31.93 -24.39 8.56
CA GLY A 341 33.16 -24.91 8.03
C GLY A 341 33.49 -26.02 9.01
N ARG A 342 33.67 -27.23 8.49
CA ARG A 342 34.39 -28.24 9.25
C ARG A 342 35.59 -27.49 9.82
N ALA A 343 35.57 -27.25 11.13
CA ALA A 343 36.74 -26.79 11.85
C ALA A 343 37.71 -27.97 11.74
N GLY A 344 38.52 -27.96 10.68
CA GLY A 344 39.33 -29.09 10.29
C GLY A 344 39.47 -29.19 8.78
N GLN A 345 40.67 -28.83 8.31
CA GLN A 345 41.25 -29.02 6.97
C GLN A 345 41.28 -27.77 6.08
N GLY A 346 42.16 -26.85 6.46
CA GLY A 346 42.78 -25.87 5.57
C GLY A 346 44.20 -25.64 6.05
N LYS A 347 45.12 -26.53 5.64
CA LYS A 347 46.56 -26.33 5.77
C LYS A 347 46.92 -24.96 5.20
N LEU A 348 47.71 -24.19 5.95
CA LEU A 348 48.46 -23.05 5.45
C LEU A 348 49.28 -23.50 4.23
N GLY A 349 48.80 -23.15 3.03
CA GLY A 349 49.61 -23.15 1.83
C GLY A 349 50.49 -21.91 1.84
N VAL A 350 51.73 -22.09 2.25
CA VAL A 350 52.83 -21.15 2.00
C VAL A 350 52.99 -21.05 0.48
N PRO A 351 53.02 -19.85 -0.13
CA PRO A 351 53.46 -19.72 -1.50
C PRO A 351 54.97 -19.97 -1.54
N ALA A 352 55.39 -20.99 -2.28
CA ALA A 352 56.79 -21.16 -2.66
C ALA A 352 57.11 -20.19 -3.81
N ALA A 353 58.17 -19.41 -3.58
CA ALA A 353 59.02 -18.63 -4.49
C ALA A 353 58.38 -17.99 -5.74
#